data_AF-A0A2W1BU09-F1
#
_entry.id   AF-A0A2W1BU09-F1
#
_cell.length_a   1.000
_cell.length_b   1.000
_cell.length_c   1.000
_cell.angle_alpha   90.00
_cell.angle_beta   90.00
_cell.angle_gamma   90.00
#
_symmetry.space_group_name_H-M   'P 1'
#
loop_
_entity.id
_entity.type
_entity.pdbx_description
1 polymer ?
#
loop_
_entity_poly.entity_id
_entity_poly.type
_entity_poly.pdbx_seq_one_letter_code
_entity_poly.pdbx_strand_id
1 'polypeptide(L)'
;MEELYDMIKSIGKIWKVTNKIFELKVLLHFIVAFEQLLTYTCMLLVYVKINTLTSHLIISHIAAITTYLSKIVLVEIPLCVACEEFYTLSAQTRRIASLKASHDLSTKRIWKNIQRVIDTDFQKLCVCGLFDLDAVTMVKFCFVITTYTIVSLQFALPC
;
A
#
# COMPACT_ATOMS: atom_id res chain seq x y z
N MET A 1 -1.50 -30.23 15.80
CA MET A 1 -0.19 -29.61 15.46
C MET A 1 0.12 -29.73 13.97
N GLU A 2 -0.14 -30.87 13.36
CA GLU A 2 0.01 -31.06 11.90
C GLU A 2 -0.98 -30.18 11.11
N GLU A 3 -2.25 -30.13 11.54
CA GLU A 3 -3.27 -29.22 10.99
C GLU A 3 -2.84 -27.73 11.02
N LEU A 4 -2.18 -27.28 12.09
CA LEU A 4 -1.68 -25.91 12.21
C LEU A 4 -0.58 -25.62 11.19
N TYR A 5 0.32 -26.58 10.97
CA TYR A 5 1.36 -26.48 9.96
C TYR A 5 0.76 -26.38 8.55
N ASP A 6 -0.21 -27.24 8.22
CA ASP A 6 -0.87 -27.23 6.92
C ASP A 6 -1.68 -25.95 6.69
N MET A 7 -2.31 -25.41 7.73
CA MET A 7 -3.00 -24.13 7.67
C MET A 7 -2.02 -22.98 7.36
N ILE A 8 -0.91 -22.87 8.09
CA ILE A 8 0.11 -21.82 7.86
C ILE A 8 0.69 -21.91 6.45
N LYS A 9 0.98 -23.13 5.99
CA LYS A 9 1.46 -23.39 4.63
C LYS A 9 0.44 -22.98 3.57
N SER A 10 -0.85 -23.22 3.82
CA SER A 10 -1.92 -22.83 2.90
C SER A 10 -2.06 -21.30 2.84
N ILE A 11 -2.00 -20.62 3.99
CA ILE A 11 -2.00 -19.16 4.07
C ILE A 11 -0.84 -18.56 3.28
N GLY A 12 0.39 -19.07 3.47
CA GLY A 12 1.57 -18.59 2.74
C GLY A 12 1.44 -18.75 1.22
N LYS A 13 0.89 -19.88 0.75
CA LYS A 13 0.60 -20.09 -0.68
C LYS A 13 -0.44 -19.11 -1.22
N ILE A 14 -1.55 -18.92 -0.51
CA ILE A 14 -2.59 -17.96 -0.89
C ILE A 14 -1.99 -16.56 -0.99
N TRP A 15 -1.21 -16.16 0.02
CA TRP A 15 -0.52 -14.87 0.03
C TRP A 15 0.40 -14.67 -1.19
N LYS A 16 1.21 -15.67 -1.54
CA LYS A 16 2.09 -15.61 -2.71
C LYS A 16 1.33 -15.43 -4.03
N VAL A 17 0.20 -16.11 -4.18
CA VAL A 17 -0.66 -15.98 -5.37
C VAL A 17 -1.32 -14.60 -5.40
N THR A 18 -1.85 -14.14 -4.27
CA THR A 18 -2.39 -12.80 -4.09
C THR A 18 -1.36 -11.75 -4.51
N ASN A 19 -0.13 -11.81 -4.00
CA ASN A 19 0.90 -10.84 -4.34
C ASN A 19 1.10 -10.73 -5.85
N LYS A 20 1.30 -11.87 -6.52
CA LYS A 20 1.52 -11.89 -7.97
C LYS A 20 0.35 -11.32 -8.78
N ILE A 21 -0.88 -11.51 -8.33
CA ILE A 21 -2.07 -10.98 -8.99
C ILE A 21 -2.21 -9.47 -8.77
N PHE A 22 -1.95 -9.01 -7.54
CA PHE A 22 -2.22 -7.63 -7.15
C PHE A 22 -1.07 -6.66 -7.45
N GLU A 23 0.17 -7.12 -7.63
CA GLU A 23 1.35 -6.30 -7.91
C GLU A 23 1.09 -5.23 -8.99
N LEU A 24 0.74 -5.64 -10.21
CA LEU A 24 0.50 -4.71 -11.31
C LEU A 24 -0.72 -3.82 -11.06
N LYS A 25 -1.79 -4.38 -10.45
CA LYS A 25 -3.03 -3.63 -10.20
C LYS A 25 -2.80 -2.52 -9.18
N VAL A 26 -2.05 -2.80 -8.12
CA VAL A 26 -1.67 -1.83 -7.10
C VAL A 26 -0.79 -0.75 -7.72
N LEU A 27 0.21 -1.13 -8.53
CA LEU A 27 1.06 -0.16 -9.23
C LEU A 27 0.24 0.81 -10.08
N LEU A 28 -0.67 0.28 -10.91
CA LEU A 28 -1.54 1.09 -11.77
C LEU A 28 -2.45 2.01 -10.95
N HIS A 29 -2.96 1.55 -9.80
CA HIS A 29 -3.74 2.40 -8.90
C HIS A 29 -2.93 3.61 -8.42
N PHE A 30 -1.68 3.42 -7.97
CA PHE A 30 -0.83 4.52 -7.53
C PHE A 30 -0.44 5.48 -8.65
N ILE A 31 -0.12 4.96 -9.85
CA ILE A 31 0.20 5.80 -11.02
C ILE A 31 -1.00 6.65 -11.42
N VAL A 32 -2.17 6.03 -11.60
CA VAL A 32 -3.40 6.74 -11.96
C VAL A 32 -3.76 7.77 -10.88
N ALA A 33 -3.54 7.46 -9.61
CA ALA A 33 -3.75 8.40 -8.51
C ALA A 33 -2.83 9.61 -8.55
N PHE A 34 -1.56 9.38 -8.84
CA PHE A 34 -0.59 10.46 -9.02
C PHE A 34 -0.99 11.36 -10.19
N GLU A 35 -1.26 10.77 -11.35
CA GLU A 35 -1.64 11.52 -12.56
C GLU A 35 -2.93 12.31 -12.38
N GLN A 36 -3.96 11.72 -11.78
CA GLN A 36 -5.24 12.39 -11.56
C GLN A 36 -5.11 13.57 -10.59
N LEU A 37 -4.42 13.39 -9.47
CA LEU A 37 -4.20 14.48 -8.50
C LEU A 37 -3.42 15.64 -9.12
N LEU A 38 -2.35 15.35 -9.87
CA LEU A 38 -1.59 16.39 -10.56
C LEU A 38 -2.42 17.08 -11.65
N THR A 39 -3.20 16.32 -12.41
CA THR A 39 -4.08 16.89 -13.45
C THR A 39 -5.10 17.84 -12.84
N TYR A 40 -5.75 17.47 -11.73
CA TYR A 40 -6.67 18.37 -11.03
C TYR A 40 -5.96 19.62 -10.51
N THR A 41 -4.77 19.49 -9.91
CA THR A 41 -3.98 20.65 -9.47
C THR A 41 -3.65 21.57 -10.65
N CYS A 42 -3.12 21.03 -11.76
CA CYS A 42 -2.76 21.82 -12.94
C CYS A 42 -3.96 22.51 -13.57
N MET A 43 -5.09 21.82 -13.70
CA MET A 43 -6.32 22.40 -14.25
C MET A 43 -6.83 23.56 -13.38
N LEU A 44 -6.75 23.43 -12.05
CA LEU A 44 -7.12 24.51 -11.14
C LEU A 44 -6.22 25.74 -11.36
N LEU A 45 -4.91 25.53 -11.48
CA LEU A 45 -3.95 26.61 -11.75
C LEU A 45 -4.21 27.31 -13.08
N VAL A 46 -4.53 26.54 -14.13
CA VAL A 46 -4.91 27.10 -15.43
C VAL A 46 -6.15 27.96 -15.29
N TYR A 47 -7.22 27.46 -14.67
CA TYR A 47 -8.47 28.22 -14.51
C TYR A 47 -8.30 29.52 -13.71
N VAL A 48 -7.47 29.49 -12.67
CA VAL A 48 -7.11 30.69 -11.90
C VAL A 48 -6.36 31.68 -12.80
N LYS A 49 -5.37 31.22 -13.58
CA LYS A 49 -4.54 32.07 -14.43
C LYS A 49 -5.30 32.77 -15.55
N ILE A 50 -6.26 32.08 -16.18
CA ILE A 50 -7.10 32.66 -17.25
C ILE A 50 -8.34 33.38 -16.71
N ASN A 51 -8.49 33.49 -15.38
CA ASN A 51 -9.62 34.13 -14.71
C ASN A 51 -11.00 33.59 -15.13
N THR A 52 -11.09 32.31 -15.48
CA THR A 52 -12.35 31.64 -15.90
C THR A 52 -13.00 30.87 -14.76
N LEU A 53 -12.72 31.22 -13.50
CA LEU A 53 -13.33 30.55 -12.35
C LEU A 53 -14.84 30.87 -12.31
N THR A 54 -15.66 29.92 -12.76
CA THR A 54 -17.11 29.97 -12.58
C THR A 54 -17.51 29.08 -11.40
N SER A 55 -18.63 29.40 -10.74
CA SER A 55 -19.12 28.61 -9.61
C SER A 55 -19.31 27.14 -9.97
N HIS A 56 -19.76 26.84 -11.20
CA HIS A 56 -19.91 25.46 -11.67
C HIS A 56 -18.57 24.71 -11.77
N LEU A 57 -17.52 25.37 -12.27
CA LEU A 57 -16.19 24.77 -12.36
C LEU A 57 -15.62 24.51 -10.96
N ILE A 58 -15.75 25.47 -10.04
CA ILE A 58 -15.28 25.33 -8.65
C ILE A 58 -15.97 24.14 -7.97
N ILE A 59 -17.30 24.06 -8.07
CA ILE A 59 -18.07 22.95 -7.48
C ILE A 59 -17.63 21.61 -8.10
N SER A 60 -17.50 21.55 -9.42
CA SER A 60 -17.06 20.33 -10.10
C SER A 60 -15.66 19.90 -9.68
N HIS A 61 -14.74 20.85 -9.49
CA HIS A 61 -13.37 20.58 -9.06
C HIS A 61 -13.31 20.06 -7.63
N ILE A 62 -14.03 20.71 -6.71
CA ILE A 62 -14.14 20.29 -5.32
C ILE A 62 -14.75 18.89 -5.24
N ALA A 63 -15.82 18.62 -5.98
CA ALA A 63 -16.44 17.32 -6.05
C ALA A 63 -15.45 16.26 -6.55
N ALA A 64 -14.75 16.53 -7.66
CA ALA A 64 -13.77 15.60 -8.23
C ALA A 64 -12.62 15.27 -7.24
N ILE A 65 -12.03 16.29 -6.61
CA ILE A 65 -10.97 16.10 -5.61
C ILE A 65 -11.50 15.33 -4.40
N THR A 66 -12.69 15.69 -3.90
CA THR A 66 -13.29 15.03 -2.72
C THR A 66 -13.59 13.56 -2.99
N THR A 67 -14.19 13.24 -4.14
CA THR A 67 -14.42 11.86 -4.58
C THR A 67 -13.11 11.09 -4.75
N TYR A 68 -12.05 11.77 -5.17
CA TYR A 68 -10.76 11.11 -5.33
C TYR A 68 -10.06 10.82 -4.00
N LEU A 69 -10.03 11.80 -3.11
CA LEU A 69 -9.47 11.65 -1.77
C LEU A 69 -10.23 10.58 -0.97
N SER A 70 -11.56 10.51 -1.12
CA SER A 70 -12.35 9.45 -0.48
C SER A 70 -11.97 8.07 -0.98
N LYS A 71 -11.66 7.90 -2.28
CA LYS A 71 -11.11 6.64 -2.81
C LYS A 71 -9.80 6.26 -2.11
N ILE A 72 -8.83 7.18 -2.04
CA ILE A 72 -7.54 6.97 -1.36
C ILE A 72 -7.75 6.52 0.09
N VAL A 73 -8.64 7.20 0.81
CA VAL A 73 -8.93 6.90 2.22
C VAL A 73 -9.64 5.57 2.41
N LEU A 74 -10.54 5.19 1.50
CA LEU A 74 -11.37 3.99 1.64
C LEU A 74 -10.75 2.73 1.04
N VAL A 75 -9.79 2.87 0.11
CA VAL A 75 -9.23 1.73 -0.62
C VAL A 75 -7.73 1.60 -0.38
N GLU A 76 -6.96 2.62 -0.70
CA GLU A 76 -5.49 2.54 -0.68
C GLU A 76 -4.93 2.54 0.76
N ILE A 77 -5.48 3.36 1.68
CA ILE A 77 -5.05 3.35 3.10
C ILE A 77 -5.34 1.99 3.76
N PRO A 78 -6.56 1.44 3.73
CA PRO A 78 -6.86 0.15 4.35
C PRO A 78 -6.03 -0.98 3.77
N LEU A 79 -5.75 -0.96 2.46
CA LEU A 79 -4.87 -1.95 1.85
C LEU A 79 -3.45 -1.91 2.44
N CYS A 80 -2.86 -0.72 2.57
CA CYS A 80 -1.53 -0.54 3.17
C CYS A 80 -1.51 -1.00 4.64
N VAL A 81 -2.55 -0.65 5.40
CA VAL A 81 -2.69 -1.04 6.82
C VAL A 81 -2.86 -2.55 6.97
N ALA A 82 -3.73 -3.17 6.16
CA ALA A 82 -3.95 -4.61 6.18
C ALA A 82 -2.67 -5.40 5.82
N CYS A 83 -1.87 -4.88 4.87
CA CYS A 83 -0.57 -5.45 4.55
C CYS A 83 0.39 -5.36 5.74
N GLU A 84 0.51 -4.19 6.36
CA GLU A 84 1.38 -3.98 7.53
C GLU A 84 0.97 -4.86 8.73
N GLU A 85 -0.33 -4.99 8.98
CA GLU A 85 -0.87 -5.88 10.00
C GLU A 85 -0.51 -7.34 9.71
N PHE A 86 -0.70 -7.80 8.47
CA PHE A 86 -0.31 -9.15 8.06
C PHE A 86 1.19 -9.40 8.22
N TYR A 87 2.03 -8.39 7.94
CA TYR A 87 3.48 -8.49 8.12
C TYR A 87 3.87 -8.61 9.58
N THR A 88 3.24 -7.80 10.42
CA THR A 88 3.43 -7.80 11.87
C THR A 88 3.02 -9.14 12.46
N LEU A 89 1.84 -9.66 12.08
CA LEU A 89 1.35 -10.96 12.52
C LEU A 89 2.28 -12.10 12.08
N SER A 90 2.73 -12.09 10.82
CA SER A 90 3.66 -13.12 10.31
C SER A 90 4.99 -13.11 11.08
N ALA A 91 5.53 -11.92 11.37
CA ALA A 91 6.74 -11.78 12.18
C ALA A 91 6.54 -12.26 13.63
N GLN A 92 5.37 -12.00 14.24
CA GLN A 92 5.01 -12.52 15.56
C GLN A 92 4.87 -14.04 15.56
N THR A 93 4.19 -14.62 14.56
CA THR A 93 4.06 -16.08 14.41
C THR A 93 5.44 -16.73 14.30
N ARG A 94 6.36 -16.15 13.52
CA ARG A 94 7.76 -16.60 13.43
C ARG A 94 8.45 -16.60 14.79
N ARG A 95 8.32 -15.50 15.56
CA ARG A 95 8.90 -15.38 16.90
C ARG A 95 8.36 -16.44 17.86
N ILE A 96 7.05 -16.68 17.85
CA ILE A 96 6.40 -17.71 18.65
C ILE A 96 6.91 -19.11 18.25
N ALA A 97 6.97 -19.40 16.95
CA ALA A 97 7.47 -20.67 16.45
C ALA A 97 8.92 -20.92 16.87
N SER A 98 9.79 -19.91 16.79
CA SER A 98 11.18 -19.99 17.24
C SER A 98 11.29 -20.28 18.74
N LEU A 99 10.48 -19.60 19.58
CA LEU A 99 10.50 -19.78 21.04
C LEU A 99 9.95 -21.14 21.45
N LYS A 100 8.90 -21.63 20.77
CA LYS A 100 8.37 -22.97 21.02
C LYS A 100 9.34 -24.06 20.57
N ALA A 101 10.05 -23.86 19.47
CA ALA A 101 11.09 -24.77 18.99
C ALA A 101 12.31 -24.87 19.95
N SER A 102 12.58 -23.85 20.77
CA SER A 102 13.67 -23.89 21.75
C SER A 102 13.28 -24.59 23.06
N HIS A 103 12.01 -24.50 23.48
CA HIS A 103 11.55 -25.03 24.77
C HIS A 103 10.88 -26.41 24.71
N ASP A 104 10.13 -26.72 23.64
CA ASP A 104 9.36 -27.98 23.57
C ASP A 104 10.07 -29.01 22.69
N LEU A 105 10.78 -29.94 23.33
CA LEU A 105 11.52 -31.00 22.64
C LEU A 105 10.61 -31.97 21.87
N SER A 106 9.38 -32.18 22.34
CA SER A 106 8.45 -33.14 21.74
C SER A 106 7.86 -32.64 20.42
N THR A 107 7.56 -31.34 20.34
CA THR A 107 6.99 -30.71 19.13
C THR A 107 8.01 -29.86 18.36
N LYS A 108 9.28 -29.84 18.78
CA LYS A 108 10.40 -29.08 18.20
C LYS A 108 10.47 -29.16 16.68
N ARG A 109 10.30 -30.36 16.12
CA ARG A 109 10.36 -30.60 14.67
C ARG A 109 9.27 -29.83 13.94
N ILE A 110 8.04 -29.84 14.46
CA ILE A 110 6.89 -29.18 13.85
C ILE A 110 7.06 -27.66 13.94
N TRP A 111 7.47 -27.13 15.09
CA TRP A 111 7.73 -25.68 15.23
C TRP A 111 8.86 -25.18 14.32
N LYS A 112 9.94 -25.95 14.16
CA LYS A 112 10.98 -25.64 13.17
C LYS A 112 10.45 -25.66 11.74
N ASN A 113 9.56 -26.59 11.42
CA ASN A 113 8.94 -26.64 10.09
C ASN A 113 8.02 -25.44 9.85
N ILE A 114 7.22 -25.04 10.84
CA ILE A 114 6.40 -23.82 10.78
C ILE A 114 7.29 -22.60 10.57
N GLN A 115 8.36 -22.45 11.36
CA GLN A 115 9.31 -21.36 11.21
C GLN A 115 9.90 -21.31 9.79
N ARG A 116 10.35 -22.46 9.27
CA ARG A 116 10.89 -22.56 7.91
C ARG A 116 9.89 -22.14 6.84
N VAL A 117 8.64 -22.58 6.95
CA VAL A 117 7.59 -22.18 5.99
C VAL A 117 7.36 -20.68 6.02
N ILE A 118 7.33 -20.08 7.21
CA ILE A 118 7.21 -18.62 7.30
C ILE A 118 8.43 -17.95 6.65
N ASP A 119 9.65 -18.42 6.93
CA ASP A 119 10.86 -17.83 6.35
C ASP A 119 10.96 -17.98 4.83
N THR A 120 10.43 -19.05 4.24
CA THR A 120 10.50 -19.29 2.79
C THR A 120 9.34 -18.68 2.01
N ASP A 121 8.13 -18.69 2.59
CA ASP A 121 6.91 -18.38 1.85
C ASP A 121 6.41 -16.96 2.15
N PHE A 122 6.77 -16.38 3.31
CA PHE A 122 6.41 -15.01 3.61
C PHE A 122 7.36 -14.02 2.95
N GLN A 123 6.79 -13.16 2.11
CA GLN A 123 7.44 -11.98 1.55
C GLN A 123 6.47 -10.81 1.64
N LYS A 124 7.00 -9.61 1.89
CA LYS A 124 6.20 -8.39 1.74
C LYS A 124 5.68 -8.29 0.30
N LEU A 125 4.54 -7.65 0.13
CA LEU A 125 3.99 -7.37 -1.20
C LEU A 125 4.88 -6.32 -1.86
N CYS A 126 5.79 -6.77 -2.71
CA CYS A 126 6.68 -5.89 -3.45
C CYS A 126 6.02 -5.53 -4.78
N VAL A 127 5.56 -4.29 -4.92
CA VAL A 127 4.82 -3.81 -6.09
C VAL A 127 5.75 -3.76 -7.30
N CYS A 128 5.69 -4.79 -8.15
CA CYS A 128 6.52 -4.95 -9.35
C CYS A 128 8.04 -4.76 -9.12
N GLY A 129 8.53 -5.03 -7.90
CA GLY A 129 9.94 -4.83 -7.54
C GLY A 129 10.35 -3.37 -7.28
N LEU A 130 9.42 -2.42 -7.29
CA LEU A 130 9.71 -0.98 -7.14
C LEU A 130 9.73 -0.55 -5.67
N PHE A 131 8.73 -0.99 -4.90
CA PHE A 131 8.59 -0.68 -3.49
C PHE A 131 7.75 -1.74 -2.77
N ASP A 132 7.99 -1.92 -1.48
CA ASP A 132 7.15 -2.75 -0.63
C ASP A 132 5.89 -1.98 -0.23
N LEU A 133 4.71 -2.60 -0.37
CA LEU A 133 3.45 -2.00 0.03
C LEU A 133 3.26 -2.12 1.54
N ASP A 134 3.43 -1.02 2.24
CA ASP A 134 3.29 -0.91 3.69
C ASP A 134 2.64 0.41 4.10
N ALA A 135 2.39 0.61 5.40
CA ALA A 135 1.82 1.85 5.90
C ALA A 135 2.68 3.09 5.55
N VAL A 136 4.00 2.92 5.40
CA VAL A 136 4.94 4.00 5.04
C VAL A 136 4.78 4.40 3.56
N THR A 137 4.33 3.48 2.71
CA THR A 137 4.10 3.73 1.28
C THR A 137 3.13 4.87 1.05
N MET A 138 2.03 4.92 1.80
CA MET A 138 1.06 6.01 1.68
C MET A 138 1.68 7.36 2.07
N VAL A 139 2.50 7.39 3.12
CA VAL A 139 3.19 8.62 3.54
C VAL A 139 4.15 9.10 2.45
N LYS A 140 4.93 8.18 1.87
CA LYS A 140 5.83 8.49 0.73
C LYS A 140 5.05 8.99 -0.48
N PHE A 141 3.89 8.39 -0.77
CA PHE A 141 3.03 8.82 -1.87
C PHE A 141 2.50 10.24 -1.67
N CYS A 142 2.00 10.57 -0.48
CA CYS A 142 1.59 11.94 -0.13
C CYS A 142 2.74 12.94 -0.25
N PHE A 143 3.94 12.55 0.17
CA PHE A 143 5.14 13.39 0.03
C PHE A 143 5.46 13.69 -1.44
N VAL A 144 5.41 12.69 -2.31
CA VAL A 144 5.63 12.85 -3.76
C VAL A 144 4.57 13.80 -4.36
N ILE A 145 3.28 13.57 -4.09
CA ILE A 145 2.21 14.45 -4.59
C ILE A 145 2.41 15.89 -4.13
N THR A 146 2.70 16.08 -2.84
CA THR A 146 2.90 17.42 -2.26
C THR A 146 4.09 18.12 -2.92
N THR A 147 5.19 17.40 -3.13
CA THR A 147 6.39 17.93 -3.79
C THR A 147 6.08 18.42 -5.21
N TYR A 148 5.42 17.58 -6.03
CA TYR A 148 5.07 17.97 -7.40
C TYR A 148 4.00 19.07 -7.45
N THR A 149 3.10 19.12 -6.47
CA THR A 149 2.13 20.21 -6.32
C THR A 149 2.83 21.54 -6.03
N ILE A 150 3.79 21.55 -5.10
CA ILE A 150 4.60 22.73 -4.78
C ILE A 150 5.38 23.20 -6.01
N VAL A 151 6.04 22.29 -6.73
CA VAL A 151 6.77 22.61 -7.95
C VAL A 151 5.83 23.22 -9.01
N SER A 152 4.64 22.63 -9.20
CA SER A 152 3.64 23.17 -10.13
C SER A 152 3.18 24.58 -9.73
N LEU A 153 3.00 24.83 -8.44
CA LEU A 153 2.66 26.14 -7.90
C LEU A 153 3.78 27.17 -8.16
N GLN A 154 5.04 26.79 -7.93
CA GLN A 154 6.20 27.65 -8.17
C GLN A 154 6.32 28.07 -9.65
N PHE A 155 6.03 27.17 -10.59
CA PHE A 155 6.02 27.50 -12.01
C PHE A 155 4.82 28.35 -12.43
N ALA A 156 3.66 28.18 -11.79
CA ALA A 156 2.45 28.93 -12.12
C ALA A 156 2.43 30.34 -11.53
N LEU A 157 3.04 30.53 -10.35
CA LEU A 157 3.13 31.80 -9.62
C LEU A 157 4.61 32.19 -9.47
N PRO A 158 5.30 32.55 -10.57
CA PRO A 158 6.66 33.07 -10.45
C PRO A 158 6.61 34.38 -9.66
N CYS A 159 7.31 34.42 -8.53
CA CYS A 159 7.61 35.67 -7.82
C CYS A 159 8.52 36.56 -8.67
#